data_AF-A0A357BTN8-F1
#
_entry.id   AF-A0A357BTN8-F1
#
_cell.length_a   1.000
_cell.length_b   1.000
_cell.length_c   1.000
_cell.angle_alpha   90.00
_cell.angle_beta   90.00
_cell.angle_gamma   90.00
#
_symmetry.space_group_name_H-M   'P 1'
#
loop_
_entity.id
_entity.type
_entity.pdbx_description
1 polymer ?
#
loop_
_entity_poly.entity_id
_entity_poly.type
_entity_poly.pdbx_seq_one_letter_code
_entity_poly.pdbx_strand_id
1 'polypeptide(L)'
;MRIQFIDYLKYCGQRFWEFVSGDTDLYVQIIEPLGHKAKEKNEEFLEAYAKLINKFTFEFGKEFCIDGQIRWDALVKFNSSISLPEKQS
;
A
#
# COMPACT_ATOMS: atom_id res chain seq x y z
N MET A 1 39.04 -10.55 -33.13
CA MET A 1 38.34 -10.95 -31.89
C MET A 1 38.67 -9.95 -30.79
N ARG A 2 37.70 -9.13 -30.38
CA ARG A 2 37.51 -8.68 -29.00
C ARG A 2 36.15 -8.00 -28.90
N ILE A 3 35.17 -8.79 -28.47
CA ILE A 3 33.86 -8.29 -28.04
C ILE A 3 34.10 -7.75 -26.63
N GLN A 4 33.92 -6.44 -26.43
CA GLN A 4 33.80 -5.89 -25.07
C GLN A 4 32.43 -6.30 -24.54
N PHE A 5 32.41 -7.29 -23.65
CA PHE A 5 31.25 -7.55 -22.82
C PHE A 5 31.04 -6.32 -21.94
N ILE A 6 29.86 -5.71 -22.00
CA ILE A 6 29.43 -4.76 -20.97
C ILE A 6 29.16 -5.63 -19.75
N ASP A 7 30.13 -5.71 -18.85
CA ASP A 7 29.99 -6.39 -17.57
C ASP A 7 29.02 -5.59 -16.71
N TYR A 8 27.85 -6.17 -16.45
CA TYR A 8 26.89 -5.62 -15.50
C TYR A 8 27.48 -5.67 -14.08
N LEU A 9 27.90 -4.51 -13.57
CA LEU A 9 28.40 -4.37 -12.20
C LEU A 9 27.24 -4.14 -11.23
N LYS A 10 26.93 -5.16 -10.42
CA LYS A 10 25.93 -5.06 -9.36
C LYS A 10 26.55 -4.42 -8.12
N TYR A 11 26.26 -3.14 -7.90
CA TYR A 11 26.52 -2.47 -6.62
C TYR A 11 25.27 -2.51 -5.72
N CYS A 12 25.44 -2.85 -4.44
CA CYS A 12 24.36 -2.88 -3.45
C CYS A 12 24.85 -2.35 -2.10
N GLY A 13 23.93 -1.83 -1.29
CA GLY A 13 24.23 -1.35 0.07
C GLY A 13 25.22 -0.18 0.09
N GLN A 14 26.12 -0.15 1.08
CA GLN A 14 27.14 0.89 1.25
C GLN A 14 27.89 1.18 -0.06
N ARG A 15 28.34 0.14 -0.78
CA ARG A 15 29.10 0.31 -2.03
C ARG A 15 28.32 1.01 -3.14
N PHE A 16 27.00 0.84 -3.19
CA PHE A 16 26.17 1.57 -4.14
C PHE A 16 26.06 3.04 -3.77
N TRP A 17 25.79 3.33 -2.50
CA TRP A 17 25.61 4.70 -2.03
C TRP A 17 26.91 5.50 -2.09
N GLU A 18 28.02 4.92 -1.63
CA GLU A 18 29.37 5.48 -1.74
C GLU A 18 29.74 5.77 -3.20
N PHE A 19 29.43 4.85 -4.12
CA PHE A 19 29.73 5.04 -5.54
C PHE A 19 28.99 6.25 -6.14
N VAL A 20 27.74 6.48 -5.74
CA VAL A 20 26.93 7.58 -6.30
C VAL A 20 27.20 8.91 -5.60
N SER A 21 27.54 8.91 -4.31
CA SER A 21 27.68 10.14 -3.51
C SER A 21 29.12 10.56 -3.21
N GLY A 22 30.08 9.64 -3.28
CA GLY A 22 31.43 9.82 -2.75
C GLY A 22 31.52 9.77 -1.21
N ASP A 23 30.41 9.48 -0.53
CA ASP A 23 30.33 9.41 0.94
C ASP A 23 30.08 7.97 1.39
N THR A 24 31.05 7.40 2.11
CA THR A 24 31.03 6.04 2.66
C THR A 24 29.93 5.82 3.68
N ASP A 25 29.48 6.87 4.36
CA ASP A 25 28.54 6.81 5.48
C ASP A 25 27.11 7.22 5.07
N LEU A 26 26.90 7.64 3.81
CA LEU A 26 25.60 8.09 3.33
C LEU A 26 24.49 7.06 3.58
N TYR A 27 24.77 5.76 3.41
CA TYR A 27 23.78 4.70 3.61
C TYR A 27 23.27 4.62 5.06
N VAL A 28 24.04 5.10 6.04
CA VAL A 28 23.61 5.20 7.44
C VAL A 28 22.90 6.52 7.68
N GLN A 29 23.42 7.62 7.12
CA GLN A 29 22.84 8.96 7.26
C GLN A 29 21.41 9.04 6.70
N ILE A 30 21.06 8.24 5.70
CA ILE A 30 19.69 8.20 5.14
C ILE A 30 18.69 7.38 5.98
N ILE A 31 19.15 6.45 6.82
CA ILE A 31 18.26 5.54 7.56
C ILE A 31 17.50 6.27 8.67
N GLU A 32 18.14 7.18 9.38
CA GLU A 32 17.50 7.91 10.48
C GLU A 32 16.37 8.84 9.97
N PRO A 33 16.55 9.71 8.95
CA PRO A 33 15.47 10.51 8.38
C PRO A 33 14.35 9.66 7.76
N LEU A 34 14.69 8.51 7.15
CA LEU A 34 13.68 7.57 6.63
C LEU A 34 12.88 6.91 7.76
N GLY A 35 13.54 6.53 8.86
CA GLY A 35 12.87 5.96 10.03
C GLY A 35 11.88 6.92 10.68
N HIS A 36 12.28 8.19 10.88
CA HIS A 36 11.41 9.22 11.45
C HIS A 36 10.22 9.55 10.53
N LYS A 37 10.48 9.82 9.24
CA LYS A 37 9.41 10.12 8.27
C LYS A 37 8.48 8.93 8.04
N ALA A 38 9.00 7.70 8.09
CA ALA A 38 8.19 6.50 8.00
C ALA A 38 7.23 6.39 9.20
N LYS A 39 7.67 6.75 10.41
CA LYS A 39 6.81 6.74 11.60
C LYS A 39 5.66 7.75 11.48
N GLU A 40 5.95 8.99 11.10
CA GLU A 40 4.93 10.03 10.90
C GLU A 40 3.92 9.64 9.82
N LYS A 41 4.40 9.12 8.68
CA LYS A 41 3.53 8.63 7.60
C LYS A 41 2.73 7.40 8.00
N ASN A 42 3.25 6.58 8.89
CA ASN A 42 2.54 5.41 9.41
C ASN A 42 1.37 5.82 10.31
N GLU A 43 1.53 6.84 11.15
CA GLU A 43 0.44 7.36 12.00
C GLU A 43 -0.69 7.95 11.14
N GLU A 44 -0.37 8.82 10.17
CA GLU A 44 -1.35 9.35 9.20
C GLU A 44 -2.06 8.24 8.41
N PHE A 45 -1.29 7.23 7.98
CA PHE A 45 -1.83 6.08 7.25
C PHE A 45 -2.80 5.26 8.12
N LEU A 46 -2.43 4.97 9.37
CA LEU A 46 -3.27 4.21 10.29
C LEU A 46 -4.59 4.95 10.58
N GLU A 47 -4.55 6.27 10.77
CA GLU A 47 -5.77 7.06 10.94
C GLU A 47 -6.66 7.04 9.70
N ALA A 48 -6.08 7.25 8.51
CA ALA A 48 -6.83 7.20 7.25
C ALA A 48 -7.42 5.82 6.99
N TYR A 49 -6.67 4.76 7.31
CA TYR A 49 -7.11 3.38 7.22
C TYR A 49 -8.28 3.09 8.18
N ALA A 50 -8.19 3.52 9.43
CA ALA A 50 -9.28 3.35 10.40
C ALA A 50 -10.57 4.07 9.95
N LYS A 51 -10.44 5.29 9.42
CA LYS A 51 -11.59 6.02 8.82
C LYS A 51 -12.20 5.25 7.67
N LEU A 52 -11.38 4.66 6.80
CA LEU A 52 -11.82 3.87 5.67
C LEU A 52 -12.57 2.61 6.11
N ILE A 53 -12.04 1.87 7.09
CA ILE A 53 -12.69 0.69 7.68
C ILE A 53 -14.06 1.05 8.27
N ASN A 54 -14.14 2.13 9.05
CA ASN A 54 -15.40 2.58 9.64
C ASN A 54 -16.43 2.95 8.57
N LYS A 55 -16.01 3.69 7.54
CA LYS A 55 -16.87 4.07 6.41
C LYS A 55 -17.40 2.83 5.69
N PHE A 56 -16.53 1.89 5.32
CA PHE A 56 -16.95 0.66 4.65
C PHE A 56 -17.84 -0.20 5.54
N THR A 57 -17.56 -0.29 6.84
CA THR A 57 -18.40 -1.04 7.78
C THR A 57 -19.79 -0.44 7.88
N PHE A 58 -19.88 0.90 7.92
CA PHE A 58 -21.16 1.62 7.95
C PHE A 58 -21.96 1.43 6.65
N GLU A 59 -21.31 1.62 5.49
CA GLU A 59 -21.95 1.43 4.17
C GLU A 59 -22.40 -0.03 4.00
N PHE A 60 -21.55 -1.00 4.35
CA PHE A 60 -21.88 -2.41 4.35
C PHE A 60 -23.07 -2.74 5.26
N GLY A 61 -23.07 -2.20 6.49
CA GLY A 61 -24.16 -2.40 7.44
C GLY A 61 -25.49 -1.84 6.92
N LYS A 62 -25.46 -0.65 6.32
CA LYS A 62 -26.64 -0.01 5.73
C LYS A 62 -27.22 -0.81 4.56
N GLU A 63 -26.36 -1.38 3.71
CA GLU A 63 -26.76 -1.97 2.43
C GLU A 63 -27.02 -3.48 2.52
N PHE A 64 -26.26 -4.18 3.36
CA PHE A 64 -26.25 -5.64 3.44
C PHE A 64 -26.65 -6.21 4.80
N CYS A 65 -27.02 -5.40 5.80
CA CYS A 65 -27.51 -5.91 7.08
C CYS A 65 -28.96 -5.50 7.37
N ILE A 66 -29.72 -6.39 8.03
CA ILE A 66 -31.06 -6.12 8.57
C ILE A 66 -31.15 -6.73 9.97
N ASP A 67 -31.62 -5.96 10.95
CA ASP A 67 -31.68 -6.37 12.36
C ASP A 67 -30.36 -6.96 12.89
N GLY A 68 -29.23 -6.39 12.46
CA GLY A 68 -27.89 -6.85 12.84
C GLY A 68 -27.41 -8.15 12.16
N GLN A 69 -28.20 -8.73 11.26
CA GLN A 69 -27.86 -9.93 10.50
C GLN A 69 -27.51 -9.59 9.05
N ILE A 70 -26.54 -10.30 8.49
CA ILE A 70 -26.13 -10.13 7.09
C ILE A 70 -27.17 -10.76 6.16
N ARG A 71 -27.63 -9.98 5.18
CA ARG A 71 -28.43 -10.41 4.04
C ARG A 71 -27.54 -11.01 2.96
N TRP A 72 -27.16 -12.27 3.16
CA TRP A 72 -26.25 -12.99 2.26
C TRP A 72 -26.73 -13.03 0.82
N ASP A 73 -28.03 -13.13 0.59
CA ASP A 73 -28.62 -13.15 -0.75
C ASP A 73 -28.35 -11.84 -1.51
N ALA A 74 -28.49 -10.69 -0.84
CA ALA A 74 -28.22 -9.37 -1.40
C ALA A 74 -26.72 -9.17 -1.67
N LEU A 75 -25.88 -9.58 -0.71
CA LEU A 75 -24.42 -9.47 -0.83
C LEU A 75 -23.86 -10.32 -1.97
N VAL A 76 -24.30 -11.57 -2.09
CA VAL A 76 -23.85 -12.48 -3.16
C VAL A 76 -24.37 -12.01 -4.51
N LYS A 77 -25.63 -11.56 -4.61
CA LYS A 77 -26.14 -10.96 -5.84
C LYS A 77 -25.32 -9.75 -6.25
N PHE A 78 -25.04 -8.82 -5.33
CA PHE A 78 -24.24 -7.64 -5.63
C PHE A 78 -22.84 -7.97 -6.18
N ASN A 79 -22.16 -8.97 -5.62
CA ASN A 79 -20.80 -9.33 -6.03
C ASN A 79 -20.72 -10.23 -7.26
N SER A 80 -21.81 -10.93 -7.61
CA SER A 80 -21.73 -12.06 -8.56
C SER A 80 -22.85 -12.10 -9.59
N SER A 81 -23.80 -11.15 -9.59
CA SER A 81 -24.83 -11.08 -10.64
C SER A 81 -24.22 -10.69 -11.99
N ILE A 82 -24.79 -11.25 -13.06
CA ILE A 82 -24.42 -10.94 -14.45
C ILE A 82 -24.76 -9.48 -14.79
N SER A 83 -25.88 -8.98 -14.26
CA SER A 83 -26.29 -7.58 -14.38
C SER A 83 -25.66 -6.75 -13.27
N LEU A 84 -25.15 -5.57 -13.60
CA LEU A 84 -24.68 -4.61 -12.61
C LEU A 84 -25.84 -4.20 -11.68
N PRO A 85 -25.65 -4.17 -10.36
CA PRO A 85 -26.66 -3.68 -9.44
C PRO A 85 -26.92 -2.18 -9.69
N GLU A 86 -28.19 -1.78 -9.83
CA GLU A 86 -28.55 -0.37 -9.94
C GLU A 86 -28.21 0.33 -8.61
N LYS A 87 -27.30 1.31 -8.66
CA LYS A 87 -27.01 2.18 -7.52
C LYS A 87 -28.27 2.99 -7.22
N GLN A 88 -28.92 2.71 -6.10
CA GLN A 88 -29.94 3.63 -5.57
C GLN A 88 -29.23 4.92 -5.14
N SER A 89 -29.50 6.00 -5.88
CA SER A 89 -28.97 7.35 -5.66
C SER A 89 -29.69 8.05 -4.52
#